data_AF-A0A962K9Z7-F1
#
_entry.id   AF-A0A962K9Z7-F1
#
_cell.length_a   1.000
_cell.length_b   1.000
_cell.length_c   1.000
_cell.angle_alpha   90.00
_cell.angle_beta   90.00
_cell.angle_gamma   90.00
#
_symmetry.space_group_name_H-M   'P 1'
#
loop_
_entity.id
_entity.type
_entity.pdbx_description
1 polymer ?
#
loop_
_entity_poly.entity_id
_entity_poly.type
_entity_poly.pdbx_seq_one_letter_code
_entity_poly.pdbx_strand_id
1 'polypeptide(L)'
;MPANNARDTMIRHWELLKKLPTSGAGKTVSELTNDLNALSFKVSKRQVERDLKQLQSAMQIECNDKSKPYGWRWVKGASRHIAAMSLPEALSWQLVSDTIKPLLPLSILGSLEPHFLEAKQNFVL
;
A
#
# COMPACT_ATOMS: atom_id res chain seq x y z
N MET A 1 32.08 2.62 6.37
CA MET A 1 30.89 2.66 7.25
C MET A 1 29.63 2.40 6.42
N PRO A 2 28.94 1.25 6.56
CA PRO A 2 27.79 0.90 5.70
C PRO A 2 26.43 0.81 6.41
N ALA A 3 26.36 0.90 7.75
CA ALA A 3 25.11 0.68 8.49
C ALA A 3 24.08 1.83 8.34
N ASN A 4 24.52 3.05 8.04
CA ASN A 4 23.63 4.21 7.93
C ASN A 4 22.76 4.14 6.66
N ASN A 5 23.33 3.69 5.54
CA ASN A 5 22.63 3.66 4.26
C ASN A 5 21.49 2.63 4.21
N ALA A 6 21.64 1.49 4.89
CA ALA A 6 20.61 0.45 4.94
C ALA A 6 19.39 0.89 5.75
N ARG A 7 19.60 1.50 6.92
CA ARG A 7 18.52 2.09 7.73
C ARG A 7 17.82 3.22 6.98
N ASP A 8 18.58 4.14 6.38
CA ASP A 8 18.01 5.23 5.59
C ASP A 8 17.18 4.70 4.41
N THR A 9 17.63 3.61 3.77
CA THR A 9 16.87 2.94 2.71
C THR A 9 15.57 2.35 3.23
N MET A 10 15.59 1.65 4.37
CA MET A 10 14.37 1.07 4.96
C MET A 10 13.37 2.14 5.37
N ILE A 11 13.82 3.20 6.06
CA ILE A 11 12.96 4.31 6.49
C ILE A 11 12.37 5.02 5.26
N ARG A 12 13.17 5.23 4.22
CA ARG A 12 12.71 5.83 2.98
C ARG A 12 11.70 4.95 2.24
N HIS A 13 11.90 3.63 2.18
CA HIS A 13 10.94 2.68 1.62
C HIS A 13 9.63 2.68 2.39
N TRP A 14 9.70 2.74 3.73
CA TRP A 14 8.54 2.87 4.59
C TRP A 14 7.75 4.15 4.31
N GLU A 15 8.44 5.30 4.26
CA GLU A 15 7.79 6.58 3.94
C GLU A 15 7.23 6.58 2.51
N LEU A 16 7.89 5.93 1.55
CA LEU A 16 7.39 5.81 0.18
C LEU A 16 6.07 5.01 0.12
N LEU A 17 6.00 3.87 0.82
CA LEU A 17 4.77 3.05 0.91
C LEU A 17 3.60 3.83 1.51
N LYS A 18 3.85 4.64 2.54
CA LYS A 18 2.83 5.50 3.18
C LYS A 18 2.25 6.55 2.24
N LYS A 19 2.98 6.96 1.19
CA LYS A 19 2.53 7.98 0.24
C LYS A 19 1.67 7.43 -0.91
N LEU A 20 1.66 6.11 -1.11
CA LEU A 20 0.91 5.49 -2.20
C LEU A 20 -0.61 5.50 -1.92
N PRO A 21 -1.44 5.97 -2.86
CA PRO A 21 -2.89 5.94 -2.71
C PRO A 21 -3.43 4.51 -2.92
N THR A 22 -4.65 4.26 -2.44
CA THR A 22 -5.36 2.97 -2.56
C THR A 22 -6.38 2.94 -3.70
N SER A 23 -6.62 4.09 -4.35
CA SER A 23 -7.57 4.24 -5.44
C SER A 23 -7.15 5.36 -6.39
N GLY A 24 -7.89 5.53 -7.47
CA GLY A 24 -7.62 6.57 -8.47
C GLY A 24 -6.39 6.29 -9.32
N ALA A 25 -5.88 7.32 -10.00
CA ALA A 25 -4.81 7.18 -10.99
C ALA A 25 -3.43 6.80 -10.39
N GLY A 26 -3.24 6.97 -9.09
CA GLY A 26 -1.93 6.83 -8.43
C GLY A 26 -1.19 8.15 -8.29
N LYS A 27 -0.03 8.12 -7.63
CA LYS A 27 0.92 9.23 -7.59
C LYS A 27 2.06 9.01 -8.57
N THR A 28 2.42 10.03 -9.33
CA THR A 28 3.57 9.97 -10.23
C THR A 28 4.87 9.84 -9.45
N VAL A 29 5.90 9.30 -10.10
CA VAL A 29 7.24 9.24 -9.52
C VAL A 29 7.77 10.63 -9.14
N SER A 30 7.45 11.65 -9.93
CA SER A 30 7.85 13.04 -9.65
C SER A 30 7.21 13.56 -8.36
N GLU A 31 5.92 13.31 -8.14
CA GLU A 31 5.23 13.68 -6.90
C GLU A 31 5.82 12.94 -5.70
N LEU A 32 6.06 11.63 -5.81
CA LEU A 32 6.68 10.83 -4.75
C LEU A 32 8.10 11.28 -4.43
N THR A 33 8.87 11.70 -5.44
CA THR A 33 10.21 12.27 -5.27
C THR A 33 10.15 13.57 -4.48
N ASN A 34 9.20 14.46 -4.80
CA ASN A 34 9.00 15.71 -4.07
C ASN A 34 8.56 15.44 -2.62
N ASP A 35 7.63 14.51 -2.41
CA ASP A 35 7.16 14.11 -1.08
C ASP A 35 8.31 13.59 -0.19
N LEU A 36 9.20 12.76 -0.74
CA LEU A 36 10.36 12.25 0.01
C LEU A 36 11.42 13.34 0.25
N ASN A 37 11.65 14.25 -0.70
CA ASN A 37 12.58 15.35 -0.50
C ASN A 37 12.08 16.36 0.52
N ALA A 38 10.76 16.57 0.63
CA ALA A 38 10.16 17.35 1.71
C ALA A 38 10.40 16.72 3.09
N LEU A 39 10.66 15.41 3.16
CA LEU A 39 11.07 14.67 4.36
C LEU A 39 12.60 14.58 4.53
N SER A 40 13.37 15.36 3.76
CA SER A 40 14.84 15.43 3.83
C SER A 40 15.64 14.20 3.35
N PHE A 41 15.04 13.26 2.61
CA PHE A 41 15.74 12.05 2.13
C PHE A 41 16.77 12.28 0.99
N LYS A 42 16.81 13.47 0.36
CA LYS A 42 17.70 13.82 -0.78
C LYS A 42 17.76 12.74 -1.88
N VAL A 43 16.62 12.42 -2.46
CA VAL A 43 16.44 11.36 -3.46
C VAL A 43 16.27 11.91 -4.88
N SER A 44 16.78 11.17 -5.86
CA SER A 44 16.51 11.44 -7.28
C SER A 44 15.30 10.66 -7.78
N LYS A 45 14.71 11.11 -8.90
CA LYS A 45 13.63 10.39 -9.57
C LYS A 45 14.01 8.94 -9.89
N ARG A 46 15.22 8.72 -10.43
CA ARG A 46 15.76 7.39 -10.76
C ARG A 46 15.87 6.49 -9.52
N GLN A 47 16.22 7.06 -8.36
CA GLN A 47 16.24 6.33 -7.10
C GLN A 47 14.83 5.84 -6.77
N VAL A 48 13.85 6.74 -6.73
CA VAL A 48 12.44 6.42 -6.44
C VAL A 48 11.88 5.38 -7.41
N GLU A 49 12.17 5.46 -8.71
CA GLU A 49 11.77 4.43 -9.69
C GLU A 49 12.33 3.04 -9.35
N ARG A 50 13.61 2.97 -8.98
CA ARG A 50 14.24 1.71 -8.59
C ARG A 50 13.61 1.13 -7.32
N ASP A 51 13.30 1.99 -6.35
CA ASP A 51 12.70 1.56 -5.10
C ASP A 51 11.27 1.08 -5.27
N LEU A 52 10.48 1.75 -6.09
CA LEU A 52 9.12 1.30 -6.43
C LEU A 52 9.14 -0.07 -7.11
N LYS A 53 10.08 -0.31 -8.03
CA LYS A 53 10.26 -1.64 -8.64
C LYS A 53 10.68 -2.70 -7.63
N GLN A 54 11.57 -2.36 -6.70
CA GLN A 54 11.99 -3.29 -5.64
C GLN A 54 10.85 -3.57 -4.65
N LEU A 55 10.05 -2.57 -4.31
CA LEU A 55 8.90 -2.74 -3.42
C LEU A 55 7.79 -3.54 -4.10
N GLN A 56 7.58 -3.36 -5.41
CA GLN A 56 6.60 -4.12 -6.18
C GLN A 56 6.86 -5.63 -6.17
N SER A 57 8.12 -6.08 -6.05
CA SER A 57 8.40 -7.53 -5.97
C SER A 57 8.04 -8.14 -4.62
N ALA A 58 7.83 -7.33 -3.58
CA ALA A 58 7.55 -7.80 -2.21
C ALA A 58 6.17 -7.36 -1.68
N MET A 59 5.60 -6.30 -2.24
CA MET A 59 4.39 -5.64 -1.77
C MET A 59 3.36 -5.55 -2.90
N GLN A 60 2.08 -5.53 -2.56
CA GLN A 60 0.98 -5.42 -3.52
C GLN A 60 0.79 -3.99 -4.02
N ILE A 61 1.82 -3.43 -4.66
CA ILE A 61 1.78 -2.11 -5.32
C ILE A 61 1.87 -2.28 -6.84
N GLU A 62 1.30 -1.33 -7.58
CA GLU A 62 1.29 -1.36 -9.04
C GLU A 62 1.56 0.02 -9.64
N CYS A 63 2.12 0.01 -10.84
CA CYS A 63 2.17 1.17 -11.72
C CYS A 63 0.92 1.13 -12.61
N ASN A 64 0.02 2.09 -12.43
CA ASN A 64 -1.12 2.30 -13.30
C ASN A 64 -0.64 2.91 -14.62
N ASP A 65 -0.52 2.06 -15.64
CA ASP A 65 -0.03 2.37 -16.98
C ASP A 65 -1.15 2.70 -18.00
N LYS A 66 -2.41 2.74 -17.54
CA LYS A 66 -3.60 2.96 -18.38
C LYS A 66 -3.62 4.31 -19.10
N SER A 67 -3.02 5.34 -18.51
CA SER A 67 -2.86 6.65 -19.15
C SER A 67 -1.68 7.39 -18.55
N LYS A 68 -1.04 8.25 -19.36
CA LYS A 68 0.01 9.15 -18.86
C LYS A 68 -0.63 10.35 -18.12
N PRO A 69 0.01 10.86 -17.06
CA PRO A 69 1.25 10.36 -16.46
C PRO A 69 1.01 9.10 -15.62
N TYR A 70 1.96 8.15 -15.68
CA TYR A 70 1.86 6.90 -14.94
C TYR A 70 1.91 7.13 -13.44
N GLY A 71 0.94 6.57 -12.73
CA GLY A 71 0.79 6.71 -11.28
C GLY A 71 1.04 5.40 -10.55
N TRP A 72 1.76 5.46 -9.44
CA TRP A 72 1.95 4.34 -8.54
C TRP A 72 0.88 4.34 -7.46
N ARG A 73 0.37 3.16 -7.13
CA ARG A 73 -0.66 2.96 -6.11
C ARG A 73 -0.58 1.57 -5.50
N TRP A 74 -1.30 1.34 -4.42
CA TRP A 74 -1.60 -0.01 -3.97
C TRP A 74 -2.54 -0.69 -4.98
N VAL A 75 -2.36 -1.99 -5.18
CA VAL A 75 -3.30 -2.81 -5.95
C VAL A 75 -4.69 -2.69 -5.31
N LYS A 76 -5.73 -2.54 -6.14
CA LYS A 76 -7.09 -2.35 -5.65
C LYS A 76 -7.51 -3.56 -4.81
N GLY A 77 -7.92 -3.32 -3.56
CA GLY A 77 -8.33 -4.38 -2.63
C GLY A 77 -7.18 -5.07 -1.89
N ALA A 78 -5.93 -4.70 -2.16
CA ALA A 78 -4.78 -5.20 -1.41
C ALA A 78 -4.85 -4.76 0.05
N SER A 79 -4.51 -5.68 0.96
CA SER A 79 -4.25 -5.30 2.34
C SER A 79 -2.99 -4.45 2.44
N ARG A 80 -3.04 -3.42 3.28
CA ARG A 80 -1.88 -2.58 3.62
C ARG A 80 -1.17 -3.09 4.87
N HIS A 81 -1.68 -4.14 5.49
CA HIS A 81 -1.07 -4.74 6.65
C HIS A 81 0.22 -5.44 6.22
N ILE A 82 1.32 -4.99 6.79
CA ILE A 82 2.65 -5.55 6.53
C ILE A 82 2.83 -6.84 7.33
N ALA A 83 2.07 -6.99 8.42
CA ALA A 83 1.91 -8.24 9.14
C ALA A 83 0.66 -8.97 8.65
N ALA A 84 0.73 -10.29 8.54
CA ALA A 84 -0.45 -11.11 8.24
C ALA A 84 -1.50 -10.97 9.35
N MET A 85 -2.77 -10.84 8.95
CA MET A 85 -3.89 -10.88 9.88
C MET A 85 -3.87 -12.18 10.70
N SER A 86 -4.12 -12.09 12.01
CA SER A 86 -4.24 -13.27 12.87
C SER A 86 -5.61 -13.96 12.69
N LEU A 87 -5.71 -15.25 13.06
CA LEU A 87 -6.99 -15.98 12.98
C LEU A 87 -8.13 -15.33 13.80
N PRO A 88 -7.90 -14.85 15.05
CA PRO A 88 -8.95 -14.16 15.80
C PRO A 88 -9.40 -12.85 15.13
N GLU A 89 -8.47 -12.11 14.51
CA GLU A 89 -8.81 -10.90 13.75
C GLU A 89 -9.61 -11.24 12.50
N ALA A 90 -9.23 -12.30 11.78
CA ALA A 90 -9.98 -12.78 10.61
C ALA A 90 -11.41 -13.18 10.99
N LEU A 91 -11.60 -13.89 12.11
CA LEU A 91 -12.92 -14.24 12.63
C LEU A 91 -13.74 -13.01 12.99
N SER A 92 -13.10 -12.03 13.63
CA SER A 92 -13.74 -10.76 13.96
C SER A 92 -14.20 -10.03 12.71
N TRP A 93 -13.35 -9.93 11.68
CA TRP A 93 -13.69 -9.30 10.41
C TRP A 93 -14.78 -10.03 9.63
N GLN A 94 -14.84 -11.36 9.73
CA GLN A 94 -15.90 -12.16 9.12
C GLN A 94 -17.25 -11.89 9.79
N LEU A 95 -17.31 -11.91 11.13
CA LEU A 95 -18.52 -11.59 11.89
C LEU A 95 -19.00 -10.16 11.61
N VAL A 96 -18.06 -9.21 11.53
CA VAL A 96 -18.35 -7.83 11.14
C VAL A 96 -18.91 -7.79 9.71
N SER A 97 -18.26 -8.41 8.73
CA SER A 97 -18.74 -8.49 7.35
C SER A 97 -20.19 -8.97 7.26
N ASP A 98 -20.50 -10.07 7.96
CA ASP A 98 -21.81 -10.73 7.86
C ASP A 98 -22.93 -9.91 8.52
N THR A 99 -22.58 -9.01 9.44
CA THR A 99 -23.55 -8.18 10.19
C THR A 99 -23.70 -6.77 9.64
N ILE A 100 -22.62 -6.09 9.29
CA ILE A 100 -22.65 -4.64 9.01
C ILE A 100 -22.67 -4.29 7.53
N LYS A 101 -22.30 -5.20 6.62
CA LYS A 101 -22.30 -4.91 5.17
C LYS A 101 -23.61 -4.29 4.65
N PRO A 102 -24.82 -4.79 5.00
CA PRO A 102 -26.06 -4.19 4.50
C PRO A 102 -26.38 -2.83 5.12
N LEU A 103 -25.68 -2.42 6.19
CA LEU A 103 -25.96 -1.20 6.96
C LEU A 103 -25.01 -0.04 6.59
N LEU A 104 -23.98 -0.29 5.77
CA LEU A 104 -22.94 0.70 5.49
C LEU A 104 -23.09 1.38 4.12
N PRO A 105 -22.80 2.70 4.04
CA PRO A 105 -22.62 3.39 2.76
C PRO A 105 -21.48 2.79 1.93
N LEU A 106 -21.60 2.83 0.60
CA LEU A 106 -20.61 2.30 -0.35
C LEU A 106 -19.19 2.85 -0.14
N SER A 107 -19.06 4.11 0.31
CA SER A 107 -17.76 4.75 0.59
C SER A 107 -17.04 4.10 1.78
N ILE A 108 -17.79 3.72 2.82
CA ILE A 108 -17.24 3.05 4.01
C ILE A 108 -16.94 1.59 3.66
N LEU A 109 -17.83 0.91 2.93
CA LEU A 109 -17.61 -0.45 2.45
C LEU A 109 -16.32 -0.56 1.64
N GLY A 110 -16.08 0.36 0.70
CA GLY A 110 -14.85 0.38 -0.08
C GLY A 110 -13.58 0.56 0.75
N SER A 111 -13.68 1.19 1.92
CA SER A 111 -12.55 1.36 2.85
C SER A 111 -12.27 0.11 3.69
N LEU A 112 -13.30 -0.71 3.95
CA LEU A 112 -13.21 -1.94 4.73
C LEU A 112 -12.97 -3.19 3.88
N GLU A 113 -13.24 -3.12 2.57
CA GLU A 113 -13.11 -4.23 1.62
C GLU A 113 -11.76 -4.98 1.71
N PRO A 114 -10.60 -4.32 1.87
CA PRO A 114 -9.33 -5.04 2.02
C PRO A 114 -9.29 -5.95 3.25
N HIS A 115 -9.91 -5.56 4.36
CA HIS A 115 -9.96 -6.39 5.57
C HIS A 115 -10.88 -7.60 5.39
N PHE A 116 -11.99 -7.44 4.69
CA PHE A 116 -12.89 -8.55 4.37
C PHE A 116 -12.23 -9.55 3.43
N LEU A 117 -11.50 -9.08 2.41
CA LEU A 117 -10.77 -9.94 1.48
C LEU A 117 -9.64 -10.70 2.18
N GLU A 118 -8.85 -10.02 3.03
CA GLU A 118 -7.76 -10.65 3.79
C GLU A 118 -8.29 -11.67 4.79
N ALA A 119 -9.36 -11.35 5.53
CA ALA A 119 -10.01 -12.29 6.45
C ALA A 119 -10.46 -13.57 5.72
N LYS A 120 -11.10 -13.42 4.56
CA LYS A 120 -11.56 -14.56 3.76
C LYS A 120 -10.40 -15.45 3.28
N GLN A 121 -9.27 -14.87 2.90
CA GLN A 121 -8.07 -15.64 2.49
C GLN A 121 -7.49 -16.48 3.64
N ASN A 122 -7.62 -16.00 4.88
CA ASN A 122 -7.11 -16.69 6.07
C ASN A 122 -7.90 -17.96 6.45
N PHE A 123 -9.14 -18.12 5.98
CA PHE A 123 -9.99 -19.29 6.26
C PHE A 123 -9.84 -20.43 5.25
N VAL A 124 -9.03 -20.27 4.19
CA VAL A 124 -8.90 -21.26 3.10
C VAL A 124 -7.71 -22.19 3.32
N LEU A 125 -7.54 -22.72 4.54
CA LEU A 125 -6.59 -23.81 4.83
C LEU A 125 -7.30 -25.17 4.87
#